data_AF-A0A3M9MNE2-F1
#
_entry.id   AF-A0A3M9MNE2-F1
#
_cell.length_a   1.000
_cell.length_b   1.000
_cell.length_c   1.000
_cell.angle_alpha   90.00
_cell.angle_beta   90.00
_cell.angle_gamma   90.00
#
_symmetry.space_group_name_H-M   'P 1'
#
loop_
_entity.id
_entity.type
_entity.pdbx_description
1 polymer ?
#
loop_
_entity_poly.entity_id
_entity_poly.type
_entity_poly.pdbx_seq_one_letter_code
_entity_poly.pdbx_strand_id
1 'polypeptide(L)'
;MGFESKIYFSGNAQIQKEIQQILINQKSFYKREILDGHLNLEFRENKVPEGMPYIIAIIEEDGLYICQYVSSKTWNGTNEIISFLKKNKIDFRTEEI
;
A
#
# COMPACT_ATOMS: atom_id res chain seq x y z
N MET A 1 5.39 12.98 10.39
CA MET A 1 5.24 11.51 10.43
C MET A 1 5.55 11.02 9.03
N GLY A 2 6.55 10.15 8.89
CA GLY A 2 7.06 9.68 7.59
C GLY A 2 6.54 8.29 7.24
N PHE A 3 6.96 7.76 6.10
CA PHE A 3 6.78 6.34 5.78
C PHE A 3 7.53 5.49 6.78
N GLU A 4 6.91 4.38 7.20
CA GLU A 4 7.50 3.45 8.17
C GLU A 4 8.09 2.22 7.49
N SER A 5 7.62 1.91 6.26
CA SER A 5 8.14 0.78 5.52
C SER A 5 7.96 0.92 4.01
N LYS A 6 8.81 0.19 3.28
CA LYS A 6 8.71 0.02 1.83
C LYS A 6 8.83 -1.46 1.45
N ILE A 7 7.97 -1.89 0.53
CA ILE A 7 8.12 -3.15 -0.19
C ILE A 7 8.71 -2.80 -1.55
N TYR A 8 9.99 -3.10 -1.75
CA TYR A 8 10.64 -2.92 -3.04
C TYR A 8 10.28 -4.08 -3.95
N PHE A 9 9.90 -3.77 -5.18
CA PHE A 9 9.72 -4.72 -6.26
C PHE A 9 9.89 -4.00 -7.59
N SER A 10 10.45 -4.68 -8.60
CA SER A 10 10.49 -4.16 -9.97
C SER A 10 9.12 -4.40 -10.62
N GLY A 11 8.22 -3.43 -10.52
CA GLY A 11 6.86 -3.54 -11.03
C GLY A 11 6.77 -3.09 -12.48
N ASN A 12 6.48 -4.01 -13.41
CA ASN A 12 5.93 -3.58 -14.71
C ASN A 12 4.46 -3.12 -14.54
N ALA A 13 3.89 -2.49 -15.56
CA ALA A 13 2.53 -1.96 -15.51
C ALA A 13 1.47 -2.99 -15.10
N GLN A 14 1.65 -4.28 -15.44
CA GLN A 14 0.72 -5.33 -15.02
C GLN A 14 0.83 -5.61 -13.52
N ILE A 15 2.05 -5.73 -12.99
CA ILE A 15 2.30 -5.95 -11.55
C ILE A 15 1.72 -4.79 -10.73
N GLN A 16 1.98 -3.55 -11.15
CA GLN A 16 1.42 -2.37 -10.48
C GLN A 16 -0.11 -2.39 -10.50
N LYS A 17 -0.73 -2.78 -11.61
CA LYS A 17 -2.19 -2.89 -11.72
C LYS A 17 -2.77 -3.95 -10.79
N GLU A 18 -2.14 -5.11 -10.66
CA GLU A 18 -2.58 -6.16 -9.73
C GLU A 18 -2.44 -5.71 -8.27
N ILE A 19 -1.34 -5.07 -7.91
CA ILE A 19 -1.13 -4.51 -6.57
C ILE A 19 -2.19 -3.44 -6.26
N GLN A 20 -2.50 -2.56 -7.22
CA GLN A 20 -3.60 -1.61 -7.07
C GLN A 20 -4.94 -2.31 -6.80
N GLN A 21 -5.24 -3.41 -7.50
CA GLN A 21 -6.48 -4.16 -7.25
C GLN A 21 -6.50 -4.79 -5.87
N ILE A 22 -5.40 -5.41 -5.42
CA ILE A 22 -5.27 -5.97 -4.07
C ILE A 22 -5.57 -4.89 -3.01
N LEU A 23 -4.97 -3.71 -3.19
CA LEU A 23 -5.16 -2.59 -2.27
C LEU A 23 -6.58 -2.01 -2.29
N ILE A 24 -7.17 -1.79 -3.47
CA ILE A 24 -8.53 -1.26 -3.60
C ILE A 24 -9.58 -2.22 -3.03
N ASN A 25 -9.32 -3.53 -3.09
CA ASN A 25 -10.22 -4.56 -2.57
C ASN A 25 -10.14 -4.74 -1.04
N GLN A 26 -9.21 -4.05 -0.36
CA GLN A 26 -9.14 -4.07 1.10
C GLN A 26 -10.41 -3.50 1.72
N LYS A 27 -10.92 -4.12 2.79
CA LYS A 27 -12.12 -3.64 3.51
C LYS A 27 -11.98 -2.20 3.99
N SER A 28 -10.76 -1.81 4.40
CA SER A 28 -10.42 -0.48 4.89
C SER A 28 -10.16 0.54 3.77
N PHE A 29 -10.18 0.15 2.49
CA PHE A 29 -9.98 1.10 1.40
C PHE A 29 -11.01 2.23 1.46
N TYR A 30 -10.51 3.47 1.40
CA TYR A 30 -11.32 4.67 1.48
C TYR A 30 -11.32 5.45 0.15
N LYS A 31 -10.13 5.88 -0.31
CA LYS A 31 -10.00 6.60 -1.58
C LYS A 31 -8.65 6.34 -2.24
N ARG A 32 -8.58 6.69 -3.53
CA ARG A 32 -7.34 6.81 -4.29
C ARG A 32 -7.28 8.18 -4.94
N GLU A 33 -6.10 8.76 -4.99
CA GLU A 33 -5.85 10.07 -5.61
C GLU A 33 -4.42 10.14 -6.14
N ILE A 34 -4.18 11.02 -7.10
CA ILE A 34 -2.82 11.34 -7.55
C ILE A 34 -2.38 12.61 -6.83
N LEU A 35 -1.33 12.50 -6.01
CA LEU A 35 -0.68 13.60 -5.32
C LEU A 35 0.80 13.61 -5.70
N ASP A 36 1.30 14.77 -6.10
CA ASP A 36 2.69 14.97 -6.54
C ASP A 36 3.16 13.98 -7.63
N GLY A 37 2.22 13.51 -8.47
CA GLY A 37 2.50 12.53 -9.53
C GLY A 37 2.45 11.06 -9.09
N HIS A 38 2.24 10.80 -7.80
CA HIS A 38 2.19 9.46 -7.24
C HIS A 38 0.77 9.01 -6.91
N LEU A 39 0.48 7.72 -7.15
CA LEU A 39 -0.81 7.14 -6.78
C LEU A 39 -0.84 6.87 -5.28
N ASN A 40 -1.64 7.67 -4.57
CA ASN A 40 -1.87 7.57 -3.14
C ASN A 40 -3.19 6.81 -2.89
N LEU A 41 -3.14 5.84 -1.98
CA LEU A 41 -4.29 5.08 -1.52
C LEU A 41 -4.44 5.26 -0.01
N GLU A 42 -5.59 5.74 0.42
CA GLU A 42 -5.91 5.92 1.84
C GLU A 42 -6.77 4.77 2.38
N PHE A 43 -6.46 4.35 3.60
CA PHE A 43 -7.19 3.30 4.32
C PHE A 43 -7.69 3.80 5.67
N ARG A 44 -8.94 3.47 5.98
CA ARG A 44 -9.66 3.86 7.20
C ARG A 44 -10.46 2.69 7.76
N GLU A 45 -10.38 2.43 9.08
CA GLU A 45 -11.16 1.34 9.71
C GLU A 45 -12.68 1.58 9.64
N ASN A 46 -13.12 2.82 9.88
CA ASN A 46 -14.55 3.15 9.99
C ASN A 46 -15.10 3.98 8.82
N LYS A 47 -14.30 4.20 7.77
CA LYS A 47 -14.64 5.06 6.60
C LYS A 47 -15.23 6.44 6.96
N VAL A 48 -14.98 6.92 8.17
CA VAL A 48 -15.42 8.24 8.62
C VAL A 48 -14.68 9.30 7.80
N PRO A 49 -15.37 10.29 7.23
CA PRO A 49 -14.75 11.30 6.37
C PRO A 49 -13.75 12.18 7.14
N GLU A 50 -14.03 12.42 8.42
CA GLU A 50 -13.22 13.25 9.30
C GLU A 50 -12.18 12.40 10.04
N GLY A 51 -10.95 12.90 10.12
CA GLY A 51 -9.83 12.25 10.81
C GLY A 51 -8.65 11.89 9.89
N MET A 52 -7.50 11.63 10.52
CA MET A 52 -6.27 11.21 9.85
C MET A 52 -6.44 9.78 9.30
N PRO A 53 -6.02 9.48 8.05
CA PRO A 53 -6.04 8.11 7.55
C PRO A 53 -5.17 7.23 8.44
N TYR A 54 -5.59 5.98 8.64
CA TYR A 54 -4.81 5.05 9.46
C TYR A 54 -3.56 4.61 8.72
N ILE A 55 -3.69 4.42 7.40
CA ILE A 55 -2.62 4.00 6.51
C ILE A 55 -2.73 4.76 5.19
N ILE A 56 -1.59 5.17 4.68
CA ILE A 56 -1.40 5.64 3.30
C ILE A 56 -0.44 4.66 2.62
N ALA A 57 -0.83 4.19 1.44
CA ALA A 57 0.04 3.43 0.56
C ALA A 57 0.31 4.23 -0.72
N ILE A 58 1.58 4.35 -1.11
CA ILE A 58 1.99 5.02 -2.36
C ILE A 58 2.68 4.02 -3.26
N ILE A 59 2.17 3.88 -4.48
CA ILE A 59 2.77 3.02 -5.50
C ILE A 59 3.73 3.85 -6.35
N GLU A 60 4.96 3.36 -6.45
CA GLU A 60 6.03 3.91 -7.29
C GLU A 60 6.57 2.83 -8.25
N GLU A 61 7.48 3.21 -9.14
CA GLU A 61 8.09 2.30 -10.10
C GLU A 61 8.87 1.17 -9.42
N ASP A 62 9.53 1.47 -8.30
CA ASP A 62 10.43 0.57 -7.59
C ASP A 62 9.83 -0.05 -6.32
N GLY A 63 8.53 0.20 -6.05
CA GLY A 63 7.87 -0.45 -4.93
C GLY A 63 6.60 0.21 -4.42
N LEU A 64 6.25 -0.17 -3.19
CA LEU A 64 5.12 0.35 -2.44
C LEU A 64 5.62 0.91 -1.11
N TYR A 65 5.40 2.21 -0.91
CA TYR A 65 5.61 2.88 0.36
C TYR A 65 4.36 2.77 1.24
N ILE A 66 4.57 2.58 2.54
CA ILE A 66 3.51 2.43 3.53
C ILE A 66 3.79 3.39 4.69
N CYS A 67 2.85 4.28 4.95
CA CYS A 67 2.85 5.17 6.11
C CYS A 67 1.68 4.78 7.00
N GLN A 68 1.93 4.41 8.26
CA GLN A 68 0.88 4.14 9.24
C GLN A 68 0.89 5.27 10.27
N TYR A 69 -0.29 5.79 10.62
CA TYR A 69 -0.43 6.91 11.55
C TYR A 69 -0.76 6.48 12.98
N VAL A 70 -0.93 5.17 13.21
CA VAL A 70 -1.27 4.59 14.52
C VAL A 70 -0.73 3.16 14.58
N SER A 71 -0.68 2.54 15.76
CA SER A 71 -0.40 1.11 15.95
C SER A 71 -1.52 0.22 15.37
N SER A 72 -1.83 0.40 14.09
CA SER A 72 -2.84 -0.30 13.31
C SER A 72 -2.40 -1.75 13.16
N LYS A 73 -2.69 -2.55 14.19
CA LYS A 73 -2.27 -3.96 14.30
C LYS A 73 -2.87 -4.87 13.22
N THR A 74 -3.69 -4.35 12.31
CA THR A 74 -4.59 -5.19 11.49
C THR A 74 -4.72 -4.75 10.04
N TRP A 75 -3.68 -4.20 9.44
CA TRP A 75 -3.65 -4.06 7.98
C TRP A 75 -3.01 -5.26 7.30
N ASN A 76 -3.83 -6.02 6.58
CA ASN A 76 -3.39 -7.21 5.86
C ASN A 76 -2.82 -6.92 4.47
N GLY A 77 -2.88 -5.66 4.00
CA GLY A 77 -2.44 -5.29 2.66
C GLY A 77 -0.99 -5.69 2.37
N THR A 78 -0.06 -5.47 3.31
CA THR A 78 1.33 -5.94 3.20
C THR A 78 1.42 -7.45 2.99
N ASN A 79 0.69 -8.24 3.78
CA ASN A 79 0.72 -9.70 3.70
C ASN A 79 0.15 -10.22 2.37
N GLU A 80 -0.92 -9.60 1.88
CA GLU A 80 -1.52 -9.96 0.58
C GLU A 80 -0.60 -9.62 -0.58
N ILE A 81 0.06 -8.46 -0.55
CA ILE A 81 1.03 -8.05 -1.56
C ILE A 81 2.24 -8.99 -1.54
N ILE A 82 2.81 -9.29 -0.38
CA ILE A 82 3.92 -10.25 -0.24
C ILE A 82 3.51 -11.63 -0.78
N SER A 83 2.30 -12.09 -0.47
CA SER A 83 1.79 -13.38 -0.96
C SER A 83 1.63 -13.38 -2.48
N PHE A 84 1.15 -12.29 -3.07
CA PHE A 84 1.08 -12.10 -4.51
C PHE A 84 2.46 -12.12 -5.16
N LEU A 85 3.43 -11.37 -4.62
CA LEU A 85 4.80 -11.32 -5.14
C LEU A 85 5.46 -12.71 -5.10
N LYS A 86 5.33 -13.42 -3.97
CA LYS A 86 5.81 -14.81 -3.82
C LYS A 86 5.16 -15.76 -4.83
N LYS A 87 3.82 -15.71 -4.96
CA LYS A 87 3.06 -16.59 -5.88
C LYS A 87 3.50 -16.40 -7.34
N ASN A 88 3.83 -15.17 -7.73
CA ASN A 88 4.25 -14.83 -9.08
C ASN A 88 5.78 -14.89 -9.27
N LYS A 89 6.55 -15.32 -8.27
CA LYS A 89 8.02 -15.37 -8.30
C LYS A 89 8.65 -14.03 -8.68
N ILE A 90 8.07 -12.94 -8.17
CA ILE A 90 8.59 -11.59 -8.33
C ILE A 90 9.58 -11.35 -7.20
N ASP A 91 10.79 -10.93 -7.53
CA ASP A 91 11.79 -10.57 -6.52
C ASP A 91 11.34 -9.31 -5.76
N PHE A 92 11.44 -9.38 -4.45
CA PHE A 92 11.07 -8.28 -3.57
C PHE A 92 11.92 -8.26 -2.30
N ARG A 93 12.01 -7.10 -1.67
CA ARG A 93 12.56 -6.93 -0.33
C ARG A 93 11.70 -5.97 0.48
N THR A 94 11.69 -6.14 1.79
CA THR A 94 10.99 -5.24 2.72
C THR A 94 12.01 -4.49 3.56
N GLU A 95 11.77 -3.21 3.80
CA GLU A 95 12.62 -2.34 4.62
C GLU A 95 11.72 -1.50 5.52
N GLU A 96 12.12 -1.34 6.79
CA GLU A 96 11.57 -0.34 7.71
C GLU A 96 12.39 0.94 7.56
N ILE A 97 11.72 2.11 7.46
CA ILE A 97 12.33 3.41 7.11
C ILE A 97 12.05 4.44 8.21
#